data_AF-A0A6I3GTM2-F1
#
_entry.id   AF-A0A6I3GTM2-F1
#
_cell.length_a   1.000
_cell.length_b   1.000
_cell.length_c   1.000
_cell.angle_alpha   90.00
_cell.angle_beta   90.00
_cell.angle_gamma   90.00
#
_symmetry.space_group_name_H-M   'P 1'
#
loop_
_entity.id
_entity.type
_entity.pdbx_description
1 polymer ?
#
loop_
_entity_poly.entity_id
_entity_poly.type
_entity_poly.pdbx_seq_one_letter_code
_entity_poly.pdbx_strand_id
1 'polypeptide(L)'
;LTKDGVEAHLQELLAADPTAIAQDLMLIRREFPTDIGPVDLLCRDASGQAVAVEIKRRGDIDGVEQLVRYLERMERDPTLRGVRGVFVAQTIKPQAKVLAESRGLTWVEIDYEVLRGTRREDLTLF
;
A
#
# COMPACT_ATOMS: atom_id res chain seq x y z
N LEU A 1 -11.55 -3.36 -11.97
CA LEU A 1 -11.80 -2.19 -11.10
C LEU A 1 -11.18 -0.98 -11.78
N THR A 2 -11.97 0.05 -12.05
CA THR A 2 -11.43 1.32 -12.58
C THR A 2 -11.07 2.20 -11.41
N LYS A 3 -9.80 2.60 -11.30
CA LYS A 3 -9.35 3.54 -10.25
C LYS A 3 -9.91 4.92 -10.51
N ASP A 4 -10.21 5.66 -9.44
CA ASP A 4 -10.50 7.09 -9.59
C ASP A 4 -9.19 7.86 -9.90
N GLY A 5 -9.32 9.07 -10.45
CA GLY A 5 -8.16 9.85 -10.87
C GLY A 5 -7.20 10.21 -9.72
N VAL A 6 -7.69 10.27 -8.48
CA VAL A 6 -6.87 10.55 -7.30
C VAL A 6 -6.11 9.30 -6.89
N GLU A 7 -6.75 8.13 -6.88
CA GLU A 7 -6.11 6.85 -6.57
C GLU A 7 -5.04 6.48 -7.60
N ALA A 8 -5.31 6.74 -8.89
CA ALA A 8 -4.31 6.59 -9.94
C ALA A 8 -3.08 7.48 -9.69
N HIS A 9 -3.31 8.76 -9.34
CA HIS A 9 -2.22 9.69 -9.07
C HIS A 9 -1.46 9.36 -7.78
N LEU A 10 -2.15 8.93 -6.71
CA LEU A 10 -1.51 8.42 -5.49
C LEU A 10 -0.55 7.26 -5.79
N GLN A 11 -0.99 6.31 -6.61
CA GLN A 11 -0.15 5.20 -7.04
C GLN A 11 1.08 5.69 -7.80
N GLU A 12 0.95 6.68 -8.69
CA GLU A 12 2.08 7.26 -9.43
C GLU A 12 3.08 7.95 -8.49
N LEU A 13 2.60 8.76 -7.55
CA LEU A 13 3.44 9.47 -6.57
C LEU A 13 4.17 8.48 -5.66
N LEU A 14 3.48 7.49 -5.10
CA LEU A 14 4.07 6.49 -4.21
C LEU A 14 4.96 5.49 -4.95
N ALA A 15 4.74 5.26 -6.23
CA ALA A 15 5.67 4.49 -7.05
C ALA A 15 6.96 5.27 -7.32
N ALA A 16 6.86 6.59 -7.53
CA ALA A 16 8.01 7.46 -7.74
C ALA A 16 8.86 7.60 -6.46
N ASP A 17 8.21 7.65 -5.30
CA ASP A 17 8.87 7.70 -4.00
C ASP A 17 8.16 6.80 -2.95
N PRO A 18 8.52 5.50 -2.87
CA PRO A 18 7.94 4.58 -1.89
C PRO A 18 8.35 4.88 -0.44
N THR A 19 9.34 5.76 -0.23
CA THR A 19 9.83 6.08 1.12
C THR A 19 8.79 6.81 1.97
N ALA A 20 7.81 7.44 1.31
CA ALA A 20 6.64 8.02 1.95
C ALA A 20 5.72 6.98 2.63
N ILE A 21 5.82 5.70 2.26
CA ILE A 21 5.12 4.60 2.94
C ILE A 21 5.98 4.09 4.10
N ALA A 22 7.26 3.84 3.85
CA ALA A 22 8.26 3.51 4.86
C ALA A 22 9.66 3.76 4.30
N GLN A 23 10.57 4.30 5.13
CA GLN A 23 11.88 4.82 4.73
C GLN A 23 12.71 3.88 3.83
N ASP A 24 12.66 2.57 4.09
CA ASP A 24 13.50 1.59 3.41
C ASP A 24 12.81 0.86 2.23
N LEU A 25 11.62 1.32 1.81
CA LEU A 25 10.91 0.69 0.71
C LEU A 25 11.48 1.08 -0.65
N MET A 26 11.74 0.07 -1.47
CA MET A 26 12.14 0.20 -2.87
C MET A 26 11.08 -0.42 -3.77
N LEU A 27 10.67 0.29 -4.83
CA LEU A 27 9.72 -0.22 -5.80
C LEU A 27 10.34 -1.37 -6.60
N ILE A 28 9.66 -2.51 -6.66
CA ILE A 28 9.97 -3.59 -7.61
C ILE A 28 9.13 -3.39 -8.88
N ARG A 29 7.81 -3.24 -8.72
CA ARG A 29 6.88 -3.18 -9.85
C ARG A 29 5.55 -2.53 -9.47
N ARG A 30 5.01 -1.73 -10.38
CA ARG A 30 3.61 -1.26 -10.34
C ARG A 30 2.69 -2.29 -10.97
N GLU A 31 1.46 -2.33 -10.48
CA GLU A 31 0.38 -3.20 -10.97
C GLU A 31 0.88 -4.65 -11.13
N PHE A 32 1.42 -5.20 -10.05
CA PHE A 32 1.98 -6.54 -10.05
C PHE A 32 0.86 -7.57 -10.28
N PRO A 33 0.92 -8.37 -11.35
CA PRO A 33 -0.21 -9.21 -11.74
C PRO A 33 -0.47 -10.35 -10.75
N THR A 34 -1.75 -10.58 -10.44
CA THR A 34 -2.24 -11.83 -9.83
C THR A 34 -3.38 -12.40 -10.68
N ASP A 35 -3.83 -13.61 -10.36
CA ASP A 35 -4.95 -14.28 -11.04
C ASP A 35 -6.32 -13.60 -10.82
N ILE A 36 -6.42 -12.70 -9.84
CA ILE A 36 -7.65 -11.97 -9.50
C ILE A 36 -7.53 -10.44 -9.71
N GLY A 37 -6.49 -10.01 -10.42
CA GLY A 37 -6.17 -8.61 -10.69
C GLY A 37 -4.85 -8.16 -10.07
N PRO A 38 -4.36 -6.97 -10.41
CA PRO A 38 -3.05 -6.53 -9.96
C PRO A 38 -3.06 -6.06 -8.50
N VAL A 39 -1.96 -6.30 -7.78
CA VAL A 39 -1.58 -5.54 -6.59
C VAL A 39 -1.02 -4.20 -7.05
N ASP A 40 -1.37 -3.10 -6.37
CA ASP A 40 -0.97 -1.75 -6.80
C ASP A 40 0.54 -1.57 -6.89
N LEU A 41 1.27 -1.84 -5.81
CA LEU A 41 2.73 -1.85 -5.82
C LEU A 41 3.25 -3.13 -5.19
N LEU A 42 4.26 -3.71 -5.82
CA LEU A 42 5.16 -4.66 -5.17
C LEU A 42 6.47 -3.94 -4.89
N CYS A 43 6.90 -3.97 -3.64
CA CYS A 43 8.12 -3.34 -3.15
C CYS A 43 9.01 -4.37 -2.44
N ARG A 44 10.22 -3.92 -2.08
CA ARG A 44 11.15 -4.63 -1.21
C ARG A 44 11.57 -3.72 -0.07
N ASP A 45 11.70 -4.25 1.13
CA ASP A 45 12.33 -3.51 2.23
C ASP A 45 13.86 -3.79 2.32
N ALA A 46 14.54 -3.11 3.26
CA ALA A 46 15.98 -3.25 3.49
C ALA A 46 16.43 -4.69 3.82
N SER A 47 15.54 -5.54 4.35
CA SER A 47 15.86 -6.94 4.64
C SER A 47 15.76 -7.85 3.41
N GLY A 48 15.28 -7.31 2.28
CA GLY A 48 14.97 -8.08 1.08
C GLY A 48 13.58 -8.74 1.13
N GLN A 49 12.76 -8.43 2.13
CA GLN A 49 11.42 -8.98 2.21
C GLN A 49 10.50 -8.28 1.19
N ALA A 50 9.70 -9.08 0.47
CA ALA A 50 8.72 -8.55 -0.47
C ALA A 50 7.53 -7.94 0.28
N VAL A 51 7.05 -6.79 -0.19
CA VAL A 51 5.97 -6.02 0.42
C VAL A 51 4.93 -5.67 -0.66
N ALA A 52 3.73 -6.23 -0.54
CA ALA A 52 2.57 -5.86 -1.34
C ALA A 52 1.89 -4.64 -0.72
N VAL A 53 1.67 -3.61 -1.53
CA VAL A 53 1.01 -2.38 -1.12
C VAL A 53 -0.29 -2.23 -1.91
N GLU A 54 -1.39 -2.01 -1.19
CA GLU A 54 -2.68 -1.63 -1.78
C GLU A 54 -3.00 -0.18 -1.43
N ILE A 55 -3.36 0.64 -2.41
CA ILE A 55 -3.52 2.08 -2.27
C ILE A 55 -4.97 2.45 -2.52
N LYS A 56 -5.59 3.15 -1.58
CA LYS A 56 -6.94 3.70 -1.72
C LYS A 56 -6.95 5.20 -1.53
N ARG A 57 -7.87 5.90 -2.20
CA ARG A 57 -8.16 7.29 -1.81
C ARG A 57 -8.73 7.35 -0.38
N ARG A 58 -9.70 6.49 -0.07
CA ARG A 58 -10.31 6.34 1.26
C ARG A 58 -10.32 4.86 1.63
N GLY A 59 -9.65 4.52 2.72
CA GLY A 59 -9.51 3.14 3.20
C GLY A 59 -10.74 2.67 3.96
N ASP A 60 -11.28 1.52 3.56
CA ASP A 60 -12.36 0.81 4.23
C ASP A 60 -12.08 -0.70 4.31
N ILE A 61 -13.06 -1.46 4.80
CA ILE A 61 -12.94 -2.92 4.98
C ILE A 61 -12.70 -3.63 3.63
N ASP A 62 -13.33 -3.16 2.56
CA ASP A 62 -13.25 -3.82 1.26
C ASP A 62 -11.84 -3.74 0.68
N GLY A 63 -11.16 -2.60 0.86
CA GLY A 63 -9.75 -2.45 0.48
C GLY A 63 -8.81 -3.37 1.28
N VAL A 64 -9.08 -3.55 2.57
CA VAL A 64 -8.29 -4.48 3.41
C VAL A 64 -8.49 -5.93 2.96
N GLU A 65 -9.74 -6.36 2.76
CA GLU A 65 -10.05 -7.70 2.27
C GLU A 65 -9.49 -7.95 0.86
N GLN A 66 -9.41 -6.90 0.03
CA GLN A 66 -8.77 -6.99 -1.28
C GLN A 66 -7.27 -7.31 -1.14
N LEU A 67 -6.55 -6.62 -0.27
CA LEU A 67 -5.13 -6.89 -0.01
C LEU A 67 -4.93 -8.31 0.56
N VAL A 68 -5.77 -8.75 1.51
CA VAL A 68 -5.69 -10.12 2.04
C VAL A 68 -5.84 -11.15 0.91
N ARG A 69 -6.83 -10.98 0.03
CA ARG A 69 -7.02 -11.91 -1.09
C ARG A 69 -5.81 -11.94 -2.01
N TYR A 70 -5.14 -10.81 -2.27
CA TYR A 70 -3.91 -10.82 -3.07
C TYR A 70 -2.78 -11.59 -2.39
N LEU A 71 -2.57 -11.37 -1.10
CA LEU A 71 -1.55 -12.10 -0.33
C LEU A 71 -1.79 -13.61 -0.35
N GLU A 72 -3.05 -14.04 -0.19
CA GLU A 72 -3.42 -15.46 -0.31
C GLU A 72 -3.12 -16.07 -1.68
N ARG A 73 -3.13 -15.26 -2.76
CA ARG A 73 -2.73 -15.71 -4.10
C ARG A 73 -1.22 -15.77 -4.24
N MET A 74 -0.52 -14.77 -3.74
CA MET A 74 0.95 -14.72 -3.76
C MET A 74 1.56 -15.86 -2.94
N GLU A 75 0.96 -16.22 -1.81
CA GLU A 75 1.43 -17.32 -0.95
C GLU A 75 1.37 -18.70 -1.64
N ARG A 76 0.51 -18.84 -2.66
CA ARG A 76 0.43 -20.08 -3.47
C ARG A 76 1.61 -20.24 -4.41
N ASP A 77 2.24 -19.15 -4.81
CA ASP A 77 3.45 -19.15 -5.64
C ASP A 77 4.69 -19.32 -4.75
N PRO A 78 5.44 -20.44 -4.86
CA PRO A 78 6.64 -20.67 -4.06
C PRO A 78 7.70 -19.57 -4.17
N THR A 79 7.70 -18.79 -5.25
CA THR A 79 8.65 -17.69 -5.48
C THR A 79 8.24 -16.38 -4.80
N LEU A 80 6.99 -16.28 -4.32
CA LEU A 80 6.39 -15.08 -3.72
C LEU A 80 5.84 -15.33 -2.31
N ARG A 81 6.26 -16.40 -1.63
CA ARG A 81 5.81 -16.68 -0.26
C ARG A 81 6.33 -15.67 0.76
N GLY A 82 5.53 -15.47 1.80
CA GLY A 82 5.87 -14.60 2.93
C GLY A 82 5.78 -13.11 2.61
N VAL A 83 5.14 -12.71 1.52
CA VAL A 83 4.95 -11.29 1.18
C VAL A 83 4.18 -10.60 2.31
N ARG A 84 4.72 -9.47 2.80
CA ARG A 84 4.06 -8.65 3.82
C ARG A 84 3.08 -7.69 3.15
N GLY A 85 1.94 -7.41 3.79
CA GLY A 85 0.96 -6.46 3.27
C GLY A 85 1.00 -5.10 3.98
N VAL A 86 0.91 -4.03 3.19
CA VAL A 86 0.71 -2.65 3.68
C VAL A 86 -0.49 -2.02 2.99
N PHE A 87 -1.48 -1.57 3.77
CA PHE A 87 -2.65 -0.87 3.29
C PHE A 87 -2.49 0.65 3.43
N VAL A 88 -2.55 1.38 2.31
CA VAL A 88 -2.25 2.81 2.28
C VAL A 88 -3.46 3.60 1.83
N ALA A 89 -3.80 4.69 2.54
CA ALA A 89 -4.81 5.63 2.06
C ALA A 89 -4.61 7.05 2.59
N GLN A 90 -5.33 8.04 2.06
CA GLN A 90 -5.32 9.38 2.68
C GLN A 90 -6.02 9.41 4.04
N THR A 91 -7.03 8.57 4.19
CA THR A 91 -7.75 8.37 5.45
C THR A 91 -8.29 6.96 5.47
N ILE A 92 -8.13 6.27 6.58
CA ILE A 92 -8.57 4.89 6.79
C ILE A 92 -9.60 4.87 7.91
N LYS A 93 -10.77 4.30 7.65
CA LYS A 93 -11.83 4.18 8.66
C LYS A 93 -11.34 3.35 9.85
N PRO A 94 -11.71 3.69 11.11
CA PRO A 94 -11.24 2.96 12.30
C PRO A 94 -11.43 1.45 12.23
N GLN A 95 -12.58 0.98 11.76
CA GLN A 95 -12.86 -0.46 11.62
C GLN A 95 -11.96 -1.16 10.58
N ALA A 96 -11.50 -0.43 9.55
CA ALA A 96 -10.58 -0.96 8.57
C ALA A 96 -9.16 -1.08 9.15
N LYS A 97 -8.73 -0.14 10.00
CA LYS A 97 -7.46 -0.24 10.75
C LYS A 97 -7.46 -1.48 11.65
N VAL A 98 -8.53 -1.66 12.44
CA VAL A 98 -8.72 -2.84 13.31
C VAL A 98 -8.68 -4.13 12.51
N LEU A 99 -9.39 -4.18 11.37
CA LEU A 99 -9.38 -5.36 10.51
C LEU A 99 -7.98 -5.63 9.94
N ALA A 100 -7.30 -4.61 9.40
CA ALA A 100 -5.96 -4.73 8.84
C ALA A 100 -4.98 -5.34 9.86
N GLU A 101 -4.98 -4.82 11.08
CA GLU A 101 -4.15 -5.32 12.19
C GLU A 101 -4.49 -6.77 12.54
N SER A 102 -5.78 -7.12 12.65
CA SER A 102 -6.21 -8.51 12.92
C SER A 102 -5.83 -9.50 11.81
N ARG A 103 -5.57 -9.02 10.60
CA ARG A 103 -5.09 -9.81 9.45
C ARG A 103 -3.56 -9.80 9.32
N GLY A 104 -2.85 -9.19 10.27
CA GLY A 104 -1.39 -9.08 10.27
C GLY A 104 -0.85 -8.09 9.24
N LEU A 105 -1.68 -7.15 8.78
CA LEU A 105 -1.29 -6.10 7.83
C LEU A 105 -0.86 -4.85 8.60
N THR A 106 0.08 -4.11 8.03
CA THR A 106 0.36 -2.73 8.44
C THR A 106 -0.56 -1.79 7.68
N TRP A 107 -0.89 -0.63 8.25
CA TRP A 107 -1.59 0.44 7.55
C TRP A 107 -0.85 1.76 7.68
N VAL A 108 -0.95 2.61 6.65
CA VAL A 108 -0.32 3.94 6.62
C VAL A 108 -1.31 4.95 6.06
N GLU A 109 -1.49 6.07 6.78
CA GLU A 109 -2.18 7.23 6.25
C GLU A 109 -1.16 8.21 5.65
N ILE A 110 -1.43 8.69 4.45
CA ILE A 110 -0.53 9.59 3.70
C ILE A 110 -1.20 10.93 3.44
N ASP A 111 -0.41 12.00 3.52
CA ASP A 111 -0.91 13.32 3.14
C ASP A 111 -0.69 13.57 1.63
N TYR A 112 -1.80 13.66 0.90
CA TYR A 112 -1.77 13.86 -0.55
C TYR A 112 -1.20 15.21 -0.97
N GLU A 113 -1.42 16.28 -0.19
CA GLU A 113 -0.90 17.62 -0.51
C GLU A 113 0.61 17.70 -0.28
N VAL A 114 1.14 16.96 0.70
CA VAL A 114 2.58 16.76 0.88
C VAL A 114 3.18 15.99 -0.28
N LEU A 115 2.58 14.84 -0.64
CA LEU A 115 3.10 13.98 -1.72
C LEU A 115 3.18 14.69 -3.07
N ARG A 116 2.23 15.58 -3.36
CA ARG A 116 2.25 16.37 -4.60
C ARG A 116 3.08 17.67 -4.49
N GLY A 117 3.81 17.87 -3.40
CA GLY A 117 4.71 19.01 -3.17
C GLY A 117 4.00 20.36 -2.96
N THR A 118 2.69 20.37 -2.69
CA THR A 118 1.92 21.61 -2.50
C THR A 118 1.93 22.09 -1.05
N ARG A 119 2.26 21.20 -0.11
CA ARG A 119 2.42 21.49 1.31
C ARG A 119 3.77 20.94 1.78
N ARG A 120 4.47 21.64 2.67
CA ARG A 120 5.63 21.07 3.38
C ARG A 120 5.13 20.18 4.51
N GLU A 121 5.84 19.10 4.81
CA GLU A 121 5.56 18.29 5.99
C GLU A 121 5.61 19.16 7.24
N ASP A 122 4.57 19.09 8.07
CA ASP A 122 4.59 19.73 9.37
C ASP A 122 5.53 18.91 10.25
N LEU A 123 6.78 19.36 10.37
CA LEU A 123 7.74 18.84 11.33
C LEU A 123 7.20 19.11 12.74
N THR A 124 6.37 18.20 13.24
CA THR A 124 5.94 18.24 14.63
C THR A 124 7.12 17.70 15.43
N LEU A 125 7.95 18.61 15.96
CA LEU A 125 8.95 18.26 16.96
C LEU A 125 8.20 17.72 18.18
N PHE A 126 8.28 16.40 18.37
CA PHE A 126 7.98 15.75 19.65
C PHE A 126 9.28 15.49 20.39
#